data_AF-A0A2A5EY64-F1
#
_entry.id   AF-A0A2A5EY64-F1
#
_cell.length_a   1.000
_cell.length_b   1.000
_cell.length_c   1.000
_cell.angle_alpha   90.00
_cell.angle_beta   90.00
_cell.angle_gamma   90.00
#
_symmetry.space_group_name_H-M   'P 1'
#
loop_
_entity.id
_entity.type
_entity.pdbx_description
1 polymer ?
#
loop_
_entity_poly.entity_id
_entity_poly.type
_entity_poly.pdbx_seq_one_letter_code
_entity_poly.pdbx_strand_id
1 'polypeptide(L)'
;MWSLMKKSMRISWAIYWKSALIGIIAGAVLGGIAGFIIGFAMAASGSSTESIVQVTSISGGIAGLVGGFLALNWAIAFTLGKTIAGKRLALVEEL
;
A
#
# COMPACT_ATOMS: atom_id res chain seq x y z
N MET A 1 -12.50 -30.33 -1.34
CA MET A 1 -12.81 -28.88 -1.26
C MET A 1 -12.09 -28.18 -0.11
N TRP A 2 -12.23 -28.66 1.14
CA TRP A 2 -11.59 -28.09 2.34
C TRP A 2 -10.05 -27.92 2.29
N SER A 3 -9.33 -28.91 1.74
CA SER A 3 -7.86 -28.86 1.60
C SER A 3 -7.38 -27.82 0.58
N LEU A 4 -8.19 -27.48 -0.43
CA LEU A 4 -7.88 -26.44 -1.41
C LEU A 4 -8.03 -25.04 -0.80
N MET A 5 -9.06 -24.84 0.02
CA MET A 5 -9.30 -23.57 0.73
C MET A 5 -8.16 -23.22 1.68
N LYS A 6 -7.67 -24.19 2.47
CA LYS A 6 -6.53 -23.98 3.38
C LYS A 6 -5.24 -23.57 2.64
N LYS A 7 -4.96 -24.17 1.48
CA LYS A 7 -3.79 -23.81 0.66
C LYS A 7 -3.94 -22.41 0.06
N SER A 8 -5.12 -22.07 -0.45
CA SER A 8 -5.43 -20.74 -0.97
C SER A 8 -5.27 -19.67 0.11
N MET A 9 -5.83 -19.89 1.30
CA MET A 9 -5.70 -18.97 2.43
C MET A 9 -4.24 -18.75 2.81
N ARG A 10 -3.39 -19.78 2.81
CA ARG A 10 -1.97 -19.63 3.15
C ARG A 10 -1.22 -18.76 2.14
N ILE A 11 -1.57 -18.85 0.86
CA ILE A 11 -0.99 -18.02 -0.22
C ILE A 11 -1.47 -16.58 -0.08
N SER A 12 -2.79 -16.37 0.06
CA SER A 12 -3.37 -15.04 0.27
C SER A 12 -2.81 -14.38 1.52
N TRP A 13 -2.61 -15.13 2.60
CA TRP A 13 -2.02 -14.64 3.85
C TRP A 13 -0.56 -14.19 3.66
N ALA A 14 0.24 -14.95 2.91
CA ALA A 14 1.61 -14.57 2.61
C ALA A 14 1.70 -13.30 1.75
N ILE A 15 0.80 -13.15 0.77
CA ILE A 15 0.70 -11.95 -0.07
C ILE A 15 0.24 -10.76 0.78
N TYR A 16 -0.77 -10.96 1.61
CA TYR A 16 -1.29 -9.95 2.54
C TYR A 16 -0.17 -9.37 3.40
N TRP A 17 0.59 -10.20 4.12
CA TRP A 17 1.67 -9.71 4.97
C TRP A 17 2.79 -8.99 4.22
N LYS A 18 3.17 -9.48 3.03
CA LYS A 18 4.16 -8.81 2.18
C LYS A 18 3.66 -7.43 1.73
N SER A 19 2.43 -7.34 1.26
CA SER A 19 1.81 -6.09 0.83
C SER A 19 1.58 -5.12 1.99
N ALA A 20 1.15 -5.62 3.15
CA ALA A 20 0.87 -4.80 4.33
C ALA A 20 2.15 -4.17 4.89
N LEU A 21 3.23 -4.95 5.05
CA LEU A 21 4.51 -4.43 5.53
C LEU A 21 5.10 -3.37 4.58
N ILE A 22 5.06 -3.64 3.28
CA ILE A 22 5.55 -2.69 2.27
C ILE A 22 4.64 -1.47 2.20
N GLY A 23 3.33 -1.66 2.33
CA GLY A 23 2.33 -0.60 2.33
C GLY A 23 2.47 0.36 3.51
N ILE A 24 2.81 -0.16 4.71
CA ILE A 24 3.11 0.67 5.88
C ILE A 24 4.34 1.55 5.61
N ILE A 25 5.42 0.96 5.08
CA ILE A 25 6.66 1.70 4.79
C ILE A 25 6.42 2.74 3.69
N ALA A 26 5.79 2.33 2.58
CA ALA A 26 5.48 3.20 1.46
C ALA A 26 4.54 4.34 1.86
N GLY A 27 3.50 4.03 2.63
CA GLY A 27 2.56 5.03 3.17
C GLY A 27 3.23 6.02 4.12
N ALA A 28 4.11 5.54 5.01
CA ALA A 28 4.86 6.42 5.91
C ALA A 28 5.82 7.35 5.15
N VAL A 29 6.53 6.84 4.14
CA VAL A 29 7.44 7.65 3.31
C VAL A 29 6.66 8.67 2.48
N LEU A 30 5.61 8.24 1.76
CA LEU A 30 4.79 9.14 0.94
C LEU A 30 4.06 10.18 1.79
N GLY A 31 3.50 9.76 2.92
CA GLY A 31 2.83 10.65 3.88
C GLY A 31 3.78 11.64 4.51
N GLY A 32 5.00 11.22 4.88
CA GLY A 32 6.03 12.10 5.40
C GLY A 32 6.48 13.16 4.38
N ILE A 33 6.72 12.76 3.13
CA ILE A 33 7.10 13.69 2.05
C ILE A 33 5.97 14.67 1.76
N ALA A 34 4.74 14.17 1.58
CA ALA A 34 3.58 15.02 1.29
C ALA A 34 3.29 15.99 2.44
N GLY A 35 3.29 15.49 3.68
CA GLY A 35 3.06 16.29 4.88
C GLY A 35 4.14 17.35 5.08
N PHE A 36 5.40 17.03 4.79
CA PHE A 36 6.49 18.00 4.85
C PHE A 36 6.32 19.12 3.81
N ILE A 37 6.08 18.78 2.54
CA ILE A 37 5.92 19.77 1.47
C ILE A 37 4.72 20.69 1.74
N ILE A 38 3.57 20.11 2.06
CA ILE A 38 2.34 20.85 2.32
C ILE A 38 2.47 21.68 3.60
N GLY A 39 2.99 21.08 4.67
CA GLY A 39 3.20 21.76 5.94
C GLY A 39 4.15 22.95 5.81
N PHE A 40 5.25 22.78 5.07
CA PHE A 40 6.21 23.85 4.81
C PHE A 40 5.60 24.98 3.98
N ALA A 41 4.86 24.66 2.91
CA ALA A 41 4.23 25.66 2.06
C ALA A 41 3.17 26.47 2.82
N MET A 42 2.36 25.83 3.66
CA MET A 42 1.33 26.52 4.43
C MET A 42 1.88 27.29 5.63
N ALA A 43 2.97 26.81 6.25
CA ALA A 43 3.69 27.59 7.25
C ALA A 43 4.28 28.87 6.63
N ALA A 44 4.84 28.77 5.42
CA ALA A 44 5.37 29.92 4.69
C ALA A 44 4.28 30.93 4.28
N SER A 45 3.03 30.50 4.08
CA SER A 45 1.89 31.38 3.79
C SER A 45 1.26 32.02 5.05
N GLY A 46 1.78 31.74 6.24
CA GLY A 46 1.23 32.25 7.51
C GLY A 46 -0.07 31.58 7.95
N SER A 47 -0.35 30.37 7.44
CA SER A 47 -1.56 29.63 7.83
C SER A 47 -1.51 29.20 9.30
N SER A 48 -2.68 29.10 9.93
CA SER A 48 -2.77 28.66 11.33
C SER A 48 -2.33 27.21 11.49
N THR A 49 -1.73 26.89 12.65
CA THR A 49 -1.29 25.53 12.99
C THR A 49 -2.42 24.51 12.87
N GLU A 50 -3.65 24.88 13.24
CA GLU A 50 -4.82 24.02 13.14
C GLU A 50 -5.16 23.66 11.69
N SER A 51 -5.11 24.64 10.78
CA SER A 51 -5.27 24.40 9.34
C SER A 51 -4.15 23.52 8.79
N ILE A 52 -2.91 23.74 9.26
CA ILE A 52 -1.74 22.93 8.88
C ILE A 52 -1.93 21.47 9.28
N VAL A 53 -2.30 21.21 10.53
CA VAL A 53 -2.54 19.85 11.03
C VAL A 53 -3.68 19.17 10.28
N GLN A 54 -4.78 19.88 10.00
CA GLN A 54 -5.92 19.29 9.29
C GLN A 54 -5.55 18.87 7.86
N VAL A 55 -4.93 19.77 7.07
CA VAL A 55 -4.58 19.48 5.67
C VAL A 55 -3.48 18.42 5.59
N THR A 56 -2.45 18.51 6.43
CA THR A 56 -1.39 17.49 6.46
C THR A 56 -1.93 16.12 6.87
N SER A 57 -2.86 16.04 7.82
CA SER A 57 -3.50 14.77 8.22
C SER A 57 -4.29 14.14 7.07
N ILE A 58 -5.11 14.92 6.37
CA ILE A 58 -5.87 14.43 5.19
C ILE A 58 -4.90 13.96 4.10
N SER A 59 -3.89 14.77 3.81
CA SER A 59 -2.88 14.44 2.79
C SER A 59 -2.10 13.16 3.14
N GLY A 60 -1.77 12.96 4.41
CA GLY A 60 -1.11 11.75 4.89
C GLY A 60 -2.00 10.52 4.79
N GLY A 61 -3.30 10.65 5.06
CA GLY A 61 -4.28 9.58 4.84
C GLY A 61 -4.37 9.16 3.37
N ILE A 62 -4.46 10.13 2.45
CA ILE A 62 -4.48 9.87 1.01
C ILE A 62 -3.18 9.21 0.55
N ALA A 63 -2.03 9.74 0.98
CA ALA A 63 -0.72 9.18 0.67
C ALA A 63 -0.56 7.74 1.20
N GLY A 64 -1.10 7.45 2.38
CA GLY A 64 -1.15 6.10 2.96
C GLY A 64 -1.96 5.13 2.11
N LEU A 65 -3.14 5.55 1.63
CA LEU A 65 -3.96 4.73 0.73
C LEU A 65 -3.26 4.46 -0.61
N VAL A 66 -2.66 5.48 -1.21
CA VAL A 66 -1.88 5.34 -2.45
C VAL A 66 -0.70 4.40 -2.24
N GLY A 67 0.06 4.58 -1.17
CA GLY A 67 1.19 3.70 -0.81
C GLY A 67 0.77 2.25 -0.60
N GLY A 68 -0.35 2.03 0.09
CA GLY A 68 -0.92 0.70 0.29
C GLY A 68 -1.35 0.03 -1.02
N PHE A 69 -2.01 0.79 -1.90
CA PHE A 69 -2.42 0.27 -3.22
C PHE A 69 -1.22 -0.10 -4.09
N LEU A 70 -0.19 0.76 -4.14
CA LEU A 70 1.04 0.49 -4.87
C LEU A 70 1.79 -0.73 -4.31
N ALA A 71 1.84 -0.88 -2.98
CA ALA A 71 2.46 -2.03 -2.34
C ALA A 71 1.72 -3.34 -2.62
N LEU A 72 0.39 -3.30 -2.65
CA LEU A 72 -0.45 -4.44 -3.04
C LEU A 72 -0.23 -4.81 -4.50
N ASN A 73 -0.26 -3.82 -5.41
CA ASN A 73 0.01 -4.03 -6.82
C ASN A 73 1.41 -4.65 -7.05
N TRP A 74 2.42 -4.11 -6.37
CA TRP A 74 3.78 -4.65 -6.44
C TRP A 74 3.88 -6.07 -5.89
N ALA A 75 3.21 -6.36 -4.77
CA ALA A 75 3.20 -7.71 -4.19
C ALA A 75 2.54 -8.73 -5.14
N ILE A 76 1.46 -8.35 -5.83
CA ILE A 76 0.80 -9.19 -6.85
C ILE A 76 1.74 -9.38 -8.04
N ALA A 77 2.29 -8.31 -8.61
CA ALA A 77 3.23 -8.37 -9.74
C ALA A 77 4.49 -9.20 -9.42
N PHE A 78 5.00 -9.12 -8.20
CA PHE A 78 6.17 -9.89 -7.76
C PHE A 78 5.87 -11.38 -7.51
N THR A 79 4.60 -11.71 -7.23
CA THR A 79 4.15 -13.10 -7.02
C THR A 79 3.62 -13.75 -8.29
N LEU A 80 3.27 -12.95 -9.31
CA LEU A 80 2.99 -13.39 -10.66
C LEU A 80 4.16 -14.22 -11.22
N GLY A 81 3.84 -15.39 -11.76
CA GLY A 81 4.82 -16.32 -12.32
C GLY A 81 5.63 -17.13 -11.29
N LYS A 82 5.59 -16.82 -10.00
CA LYS A 82 6.26 -17.62 -8.95
C LYS A 82 5.40 -18.78 -8.47
N THR A 83 6.03 -19.92 -8.22
CA THR A 83 5.38 -21.11 -7.65
C THR A 83 5.31 -20.97 -6.13
N ILE A 84 4.10 -20.79 -5.59
CA ILE A 84 3.85 -20.70 -4.15
C ILE A 84 2.99 -21.90 -3.75
N ALA A 85 3.50 -22.72 -2.82
CA ALA A 85 2.81 -23.93 -2.33
C ALA A 85 2.33 -24.89 -3.43
N GLY A 86 3.09 -25.01 -4.53
CA GLY A 86 2.78 -25.88 -5.67
C GLY A 86 1.76 -25.31 -6.67
N LYS A 87 1.40 -24.03 -6.55
CA LYS A 87 0.55 -23.31 -7.50
C LYS A 87 1.27 -22.10 -8.08
N ARG A 88 1.04 -21.80 -9.36
CA ARG A 88 1.61 -20.63 -10.06
C ARG A 88 0.49 -19.64 -10.34
N LEU A 89 0.71 -18.37 -10.00
CA LEU A 89 -0.17 -17.29 -10.44
C LEU A 89 0.09 -17.06 -11.93
N ALA A 90 -0.93 -17.31 -12.76
CA ALA A 90 -0.92 -17.03 -14.18
C ALA A 90 -1.94 -15.91 -14.46
N LEU A 91 -1.57 -14.97 -15.32
CA LEU A 91 -2.54 -14.10 -15.97
C LEU A 91 -3.37 -14.97 -16.91
N VAL A 92 -4.69 -14.93 -16.73
CA VAL A 92 -5.62 -15.46 -17.73
C VAL A 92 -5.85 -14.31 -18.69
N GLU A 93 -5.24 -14.39 -19.88
CA GLU A 93 -5.68 -13.57 -21.01
C GLU A 93 -7.05 -14.10 -21.43
N GLU A 94 -8.09 -13.30 -21.24
CA GLU A 94 -9.38 -13.55 -21.90
C GLU A 94 -9.22 -13.20 -23.38
N LEU A 95 -9.36 -14.23 -24.22
CA LEU A 95 -9.34 -14.19 -25.69
C LEU A 95 -10.68 -13.68 -26.24
#